data_AF-A0A1G6X2C9-F1
#
_entry.id   AF-A0A1G6X2C9-F1
#
_cell.length_a   1.000
_cell.length_b   1.000
_cell.length_c   1.000
_cell.angle_alpha   90.00
_cell.angle_beta   90.00
_cell.angle_gamma   90.00
#
_symmetry.space_group_name_H-M   'P 1'
#
loop_
_entity.id
_entity.type
_entity.pdbx_description
1 polymer ?
#
loop_
_entity_poly.entity_id
_entity_poly.type
_entity_poly.pdbx_seq_one_letter_code
_entity_poly.pdbx_strand_id
1 'polypeptide(L)'
;MTDSTTITALVTTHLLRLEDEGRAAATMDTYRFAAGKLESKLGGVRVSEATAGRIDSAIRAMSKAHGPTMARQAKTILRGALGIAVIAGALDSNPVRDVSPIKSKTPRRVHDHTLPTSCARCSSRSASRTTARRTIWSTRSRS
;
A
#
# COMPACT_ATOMS: atom_id res chain seq x y z
N MET A 1 -9.92 10.00 -25.75
CA MET A 1 -9.91 11.47 -25.54
C MET A 1 -9.36 11.80 -24.14
N THR A 2 -8.15 11.34 -23.83
CA THR A 2 -7.45 11.65 -22.56
C THR A 2 -5.99 12.03 -22.79
N ASP A 3 -5.59 12.21 -24.05
CA ASP A 3 -4.21 12.45 -24.47
C ASP A 3 -3.70 13.83 -24.03
N SER A 4 -4.60 14.79 -23.81
CA SER A 4 -4.30 16.12 -23.28
C SER A 4 -4.48 16.23 -21.76
N THR A 5 -4.94 15.18 -21.08
CA THR A 5 -5.16 15.21 -19.64
C THR A 5 -3.81 15.30 -18.91
N THR A 6 -3.76 16.08 -17.83
CA THR A 6 -2.56 16.22 -17.01
C THR A 6 -2.45 15.06 -16.03
N ILE A 7 -1.22 14.72 -15.63
CA ILE A 7 -0.98 13.70 -14.60
C ILE A 7 -1.69 14.08 -13.29
N THR A 8 -1.71 15.37 -12.95
CA THR A 8 -2.44 15.90 -11.79
C THR A 8 -3.92 15.56 -11.82
N ALA A 9 -4.60 15.77 -12.95
CA ALA A 9 -6.03 15.46 -13.05
C ALA A 9 -6.29 13.97 -12.82
N LEU A 10 -5.44 13.08 -13.35
CA LEU A 10 -5.56 11.64 -13.09
C LEU A 10 -5.32 11.26 -11.63
N VAL A 11 -4.37 11.92 -10.97
CA VAL A 11 -4.12 11.71 -9.54
C VAL A 11 -5.36 12.09 -8.74
N THR A 12 -5.99 13.23 -9.04
CA THR A 12 -7.25 13.64 -8.40
C THR A 12 -8.37 12.64 -8.65
N THR A 13 -8.57 12.19 -9.89
CA THR A 13 -9.55 11.14 -10.21
C THR A 13 -9.27 9.84 -9.45
N HIS A 14 -8.00 9.46 -9.29
CA HIS A 14 -7.64 8.28 -8.53
C HIS A 14 -7.95 8.44 -7.03
N LEU A 15 -7.69 9.61 -6.45
CA LEU A 15 -8.04 9.90 -5.06
C LEU A 15 -9.55 9.84 -4.84
N LEU A 16 -10.35 10.40 -5.75
CA LEU A 16 -11.82 10.32 -5.69
C LEU A 16 -12.31 8.87 -5.72
N ARG A 17 -11.74 8.01 -6.59
CA ARG A 17 -12.08 6.58 -6.60
C ARG A 17 -11.73 5.88 -5.28
N LEU A 18 -10.61 6.22 -4.66
CA LEU A 18 -10.23 5.66 -3.37
C LEU A 18 -11.17 6.12 -2.24
N GLU A 19 -11.72 7.33 -2.34
CA GLU A 19 -12.73 7.85 -1.42
C GLU A 19 -14.06 7.11 -1.60
N ASP A 20 -14.50 6.88 -2.84
CA ASP A 20 -15.71 6.10 -3.16
C ASP A 20 -15.61 4.64 -2.68
N GLU A 21 -14.41 4.05 -2.71
CA GLU A 21 -14.13 2.70 -2.20
C GLU A 21 -14.15 2.61 -0.65
N GLY A 22 -14.36 3.73 0.07
CA GLY A 22 -14.49 3.74 1.52
C GLY A 22 -13.16 3.57 2.27
N ARG A 23 -12.03 4.00 1.68
CA ARG A 23 -10.72 3.97 2.35
C ARG A 23 -10.71 4.89 3.59
N ALA A 24 -9.97 4.49 4.63
CA ALA A 24 -9.85 5.24 5.88
C ALA A 24 -9.33 6.68 5.66
N ALA A 25 -10.04 7.67 6.21
CA ALA A 25 -9.77 9.10 6.03
C ALA A 25 -8.33 9.52 6.39
N ALA A 26 -7.75 8.96 7.47
CA ALA A 26 -6.36 9.24 7.87
C ALA A 26 -5.32 8.85 6.80
N THR A 27 -5.63 7.84 5.97
CA THR A 27 -4.77 7.44 4.85
C THR A 27 -4.93 8.40 3.67
N MET A 28 -6.15 8.91 3.45
CA MET A 28 -6.45 9.89 2.41
C MET A 28 -5.75 11.22 2.64
N ASP A 29 -5.68 11.72 3.88
CA ASP A 29 -4.96 12.97 4.17
C ASP A 29 -3.48 12.87 3.85
N THR A 30 -2.87 11.73 4.18
CA THR A 30 -1.47 11.44 3.84
C THR A 30 -1.26 11.42 2.33
N TYR A 31 -2.20 10.83 1.58
CA TYR A 31 -2.14 10.77 0.12
C TYR A 31 -2.41 12.12 -0.55
N ARG A 32 -3.34 12.93 -0.04
CA ARG A 32 -3.59 14.30 -0.50
C ARG A 32 -2.36 15.18 -0.31
N PHE A 33 -1.69 15.05 0.84
CA PHE A 33 -0.43 15.77 1.08
C PHE A 33 0.67 15.35 0.09
N ALA A 34 0.81 14.04 -0.17
CA ALA A 34 1.76 13.55 -1.18
C ALA A 34 1.39 14.02 -2.60
N ALA A 35 0.11 14.04 -2.95
CA ALA A 35 -0.40 14.49 -4.24
C ALA A 35 -0.11 15.98 -4.48
N GLY A 36 -0.37 16.86 -3.50
CA GLY A 36 -0.06 18.29 -3.63
C GLY A 36 1.43 18.56 -3.84
N LYS A 37 2.32 17.72 -3.29
CA LYS A 37 3.77 17.82 -3.58
C LYS A 37 4.12 17.33 -4.98
N LEU A 38 3.44 16.30 -5.48
CA LEU A 38 3.60 15.84 -6.86
C LEU A 38 3.15 16.90 -7.87
N GLU A 39 2.09 17.65 -7.60
CA GLU A 39 1.61 18.74 -8.46
C GLU A 39 2.70 19.79 -8.70
N SER A 40 3.50 20.14 -7.68
CA SER A 40 4.60 21.09 -7.84
C SER A 40 5.68 20.64 -8.84
N LYS A 41 5.78 19.33 -9.12
CA LYS A 41 6.79 18.75 -10.02
C LYS A 41 6.21 18.28 -11.34
N LEU A 42 4.93 17.90 -11.36
CA LEU A 42 4.26 17.27 -12.50
C LEU A 42 3.05 18.07 -13.03
N GLY A 43 2.76 19.25 -12.47
CA GLY A 43 1.55 20.02 -12.79
C GLY A 43 1.40 20.41 -14.25
N GLY A 44 2.50 20.55 -15.00
CA GLY A 44 2.49 20.83 -16.44
C GLY A 44 2.62 19.60 -17.33
N VAL A 45 2.81 18.40 -16.77
CA VAL A 45 3.11 17.20 -17.56
C VAL A 45 1.83 16.53 -18.00
N ARG A 46 1.70 16.34 -19.32
CA ARG A 46 0.61 15.57 -19.93
C ARG A 46 0.86 14.08 -19.84
N VAL A 47 -0.20 13.30 -19.87
CA VAL A 47 -0.14 11.83 -19.86
C VAL A 47 0.68 11.28 -21.02
N SER A 48 0.61 11.90 -22.20
CA SER A 48 1.40 11.55 -23.38
C SER A 48 2.91 11.75 -23.22
N GLU A 49 3.34 12.63 -22.31
CA GLU A 49 4.75 12.89 -22.04
C GLU A 49 5.26 12.17 -20.78
N ALA A 50 4.45 11.28 -20.21
CA ALA A 50 4.76 10.52 -19.00
C ALA A 50 5.73 9.36 -19.31
N THR A 51 7.00 9.67 -19.54
CA THR A 51 8.04 8.66 -19.72
C THR A 51 8.57 8.14 -18.39
N ALA A 52 9.07 6.89 -18.36
CA ALA A 52 9.66 6.29 -17.16
C ALA A 52 10.78 7.16 -16.54
N GLY A 53 11.59 7.82 -17.39
CA GLY A 53 12.66 8.71 -16.93
C GLY A 53 12.17 9.97 -16.20
N ARG A 54 11.07 10.59 -16.65
CA ARG A 54 10.47 11.74 -15.96
C ARG A 54 9.84 11.37 -14.63
N ILE A 55 9.21 10.20 -14.59
CA ILE A 55 8.60 9.71 -13.34
C ILE A 55 9.70 9.37 -12.33
N ASP A 56 10.79 8.71 -12.77
CA ASP A 56 11.94 8.40 -11.92
C ASP A 56 12.62 9.68 -11.39
N SER A 57 12.81 10.70 -12.24
CA SER A 57 13.39 11.98 -11.81
C SER A 57 12.52 12.71 -10.78
N ALA A 58 11.19 12.72 -10.97
CA ALA A 58 10.25 13.30 -10.01
C ALA A 58 10.28 12.57 -8.66
N ILE A 59 10.27 11.23 -8.68
CA ILE A 59 10.32 10.41 -7.46
C ILE A 59 11.66 10.60 -6.73
N ARG A 60 12.79 10.69 -7.46
CA ARG A 60 14.10 10.98 -6.86
C ARG A 60 14.15 12.37 -6.24
N ALA A 61 13.58 13.37 -6.91
CA ALA A 61 13.49 14.72 -6.36
C ALA A 61 12.68 14.75 -5.06
N MET A 62 11.55 14.04 -5.01
CA MET A 62 10.75 13.89 -3.80
C MET A 62 11.50 13.14 -2.69
N SER A 63 12.19 12.05 -3.03
CA SER A 63 12.97 11.28 -2.05
C SER A 63 14.09 12.11 -1.42
N LYS A 64 14.71 13.02 -2.18
CA LYS A 64 15.73 13.95 -1.66
C LYS A 64 15.14 15.01 -0.73
N ALA A 65 13.93 15.51 -1.02
CA ALA A 65 13.31 16.59 -0.25
C ALA A 65 12.58 16.11 1.02
N HIS A 66 11.90 14.95 0.96
CA HIS A 66 10.98 14.50 2.01
C HIS A 66 11.28 13.10 2.55
N GLY A 67 12.32 12.45 2.02
CA GLY A 67 12.75 11.12 2.47
C GLY A 67 12.05 9.95 1.77
N PRO A 68 12.46 8.71 2.13
CA PRO A 68 12.09 7.51 1.39
C PRO A 68 10.62 7.09 1.58
N THR A 69 10.00 7.41 2.72
CA THR A 69 8.61 7.04 3.01
C THR A 69 7.63 7.77 2.10
N MET A 70 7.80 9.08 1.95
CA MET A 70 6.97 9.91 1.07
C MET A 70 7.09 9.49 -0.40
N ALA A 71 8.31 9.18 -0.83
CA ALA A 71 8.55 8.76 -2.20
C ALA A 71 7.92 7.38 -2.53
N ARG A 72 7.78 6.49 -1.54
CA ARG A 72 7.01 5.25 -1.70
C ARG A 72 5.52 5.50 -1.85
N GLN A 73 4.96 6.40 -1.04
CA GLN A 73 3.55 6.78 -1.14
C GLN A 73 3.24 7.41 -2.50
N ALA A 74 4.09 8.34 -2.94
CA ALA A 74 4.01 8.95 -4.27
C ALA A 74 4.03 7.89 -5.39
N LYS A 75 4.94 6.91 -5.32
CA LYS A 75 5.00 5.80 -6.30
C LYS A 75 3.70 4.99 -6.33
N THR A 76 3.10 4.68 -5.18
CA THR A 76 1.84 3.92 -5.10
C THR A 76 0.69 4.69 -5.75
N ILE A 77 0.56 5.99 -5.44
CA ILE A 77 -0.48 6.86 -6.02
C ILE A 77 -0.32 6.97 -7.53
N LEU A 78 0.91 7.20 -8.02
CA LEU A 78 1.21 7.28 -9.45
C LEU A 78 0.91 5.96 -10.17
N ARG A 79 1.19 4.81 -9.54
CA ARG A 79 0.86 3.50 -10.12
C ARG A 79 -0.64 3.33 -10.32
N GLY A 80 -1.45 3.78 -9.36
CA GLY A 80 -2.91 3.73 -9.44
C GLY A 80 -3.46 4.71 -10.50
N ALA A 81 -3.02 5.97 -10.47
CA ALA A 81 -3.44 7.00 -11.40
C ALA A 81 -3.11 6.65 -12.87
N LEU A 82 -1.88 6.20 -13.15
CA LEU A 82 -1.49 5.78 -14.50
C LEU A 82 -2.14 4.46 -14.92
N GLY A 83 -2.58 3.63 -13.97
CA GLY A 83 -3.43 2.48 -14.28
C GLY A 83 -4.76 2.88 -14.93
N ILE A 84 -5.35 4.00 -14.49
CA ILE A 84 -6.57 4.56 -15.09
C ILE A 84 -6.30 4.99 -16.54
N ALA A 85 -5.15 5.60 -16.80
CA ALA A 85 -4.75 6.01 -18.14
C ALA A 85 -4.55 4.83 -19.10
N VAL A 86 -3.95 3.74 -18.62
CA VAL A 86 -3.76 2.51 -19.41
C VAL A 86 -5.11 1.88 -19.74
N ILE A 87 -6.04 1.80 -18.78
CA ILE A 87 -7.40 1.29 -19.02
C ILE A 87 -8.15 2.17 -20.04
N ALA A 88 -7.92 3.49 -20.00
CA ALA A 88 -8.51 4.43 -20.95
C ALA A 88 -7.82 4.44 -22.33
N GLY A 89 -6.75 3.65 -22.54
CA GLY A 89 -6.03 3.55 -23.81
C GLY A 89 -5.11 4.74 -24.11
N ALA A 90 -4.78 5.58 -23.12
CA ALA A 90 -3.89 6.73 -23.30
C ALA A 90 -2.39 6.35 -23.28
N LEU A 91 -2.07 5.18 -22.72
CA LEU A 91 -0.73 4.63 -22.64
C LEU A 91 -0.80 3.12 -22.88
N ASP A 92 0.14 2.59 -23.66
CA ASP A 92 0.21 1.13 -23.94
C ASP A 92 0.64 0.32 -22.71
N SER A 93 1.46 0.92 -21.85
CA SER A 93 1.98 0.27 -20.64
C SER A 93 2.21 1.29 -19.53
N ASN A 94 2.24 0.81 -18.29
CA ASN A 94 2.44 1.66 -17.11
C ASN A 94 3.95 1.94 -16.89
N PRO A 95 4.43 3.17 -17.12
CA PRO A 95 5.84 3.54 -17.00
C PRO A 95 6.37 3.52 -15.55
N VAL A 96 5.48 3.43 -14.54
CA VAL A 96 5.88 3.37 -13.12
C VAL A 96 6.55 2.04 -12.77
N ARG A 97 6.30 0.98 -13.57
CA ARG A 97 6.89 -0.35 -13.33
C ARG A 97 8.41 -0.34 -13.51
N ASP A 98 8.90 0.48 -14.43
CA ASP A 98 10.33 0.58 -14.77
C ASP A 98 11.10 1.52 -13.83
N VAL A 99 10.41 2.18 -12.89
CA VAL A 99 11.03 3.07 -11.91
C VAL A 99 11.78 2.25 -10.87
N SER A 100 13.07 2.55 -10.72
CA SER A 100 13.96 1.90 -9.77
C SER A 100 13.38 1.91 -8.34
N PRO A 101 13.44 0.78 -7.61
CA PRO A 101 12.94 0.73 -6.24
C PRO A 101 13.78 1.61 -5.32
N ILE A 102 13.11 2.41 -4.49
CA ILE A 102 13.75 3.23 -3.47
C ILE A 102 14.25 2.31 -2.36
N LYS A 103 15.54 1.99 -2.42
CA LYS A 103 16.23 1.15 -1.43
C LYS A 103 16.34 1.94 -0.12
N SER A 104 15.43 1.69 0.81
CA SER A 104 15.61 2.13 2.20
C SER A 104 16.77 1.32 2.78
N LYS A 105 17.87 1.97 3.19
CA LYS A 105 18.89 1.38 4.06
C LYS A 105 18.27 1.15 5.45
N THR A 106 17.38 0.19 5.56
CA THR A 106 17.03 -0.41 6.83
C THR A 106 17.05 -1.90 6.57
N PRO A 107 18.09 -2.62 7.02
CA PRO A 107 18.02 -4.07 6.99
C PRO A 107 16.79 -4.45 7.79
N ARG A 108 15.82 -5.11 7.14
CA ARG A 108 14.80 -5.84 7.89
C ARG A 108 15.58 -6.81 8.75
N ARG A 109 15.59 -6.59 10.07
CA ARG A 109 15.93 -7.62 11.04
C ARG A 109 14.86 -8.68 10.84
N VAL A 110 15.15 -9.64 9.98
CA VAL A 110 14.42 -10.89 9.88
C VAL A 110 14.51 -11.50 11.27
N HIS A 111 13.40 -11.44 12.00
CA HIS A 111 13.24 -12.34 13.13
C HIS A 111 13.03 -13.70 12.49
N ASP A 112 14.14 -14.40 12.35
CA ASP A 112 14.15 -15.78 11.93
C ASP A 112 13.44 -16.58 13.03
N HIS A 113 12.16 -16.87 12.82
CA HIS A 113 11.45 -17.87 13.62
C HIS A 113 11.88 -19.25 13.13
N THR A 114 13.18 -19.55 13.18
CA THR A 114 13.61 -20.94 13.21
C THR A 114 13.08 -21.49 14.52
N LEU A 115 11.95 -22.20 14.45
CA LEU A 115 11.54 -23.11 15.50
C LEU A 115 12.54 -24.29 15.46
N PRO A 116 13.35 -24.51 16.50
CA PRO A 116 14.01 -25.81 16.63
C PRO A 116 12.95 -26.84 17.01
N THR A 117 12.79 -27.84 16.14
CA THR A 117 12.53 -29.24 16.44
C THR A 117 11.98 -29.55 17.85
N SER A 118 10.65 -29.74 17.98
CA SER A 118 10.11 -30.76 18.89
C SER A 118 8.70 -31.22 18.47
N CYS A 119 8.62 -31.96 17.36
CA CYS A 119 7.58 -32.98 17.24
C CYS A 119 7.94 -34.14 18.20
N ALA A 120 7.68 -33.95 19.50
CA ALA A 120 7.87 -34.99 20.52
C ALA A 120 6.82 -34.86 21.64
N ARG A 121 5.55 -34.68 21.28
CA ARG A 121 4.42 -34.95 22.19
C ARG A 121 3.13 -35.24 21.41
N CYS A 122 3.22 -36.17 20.46
CA CYS A 122 2.07 -36.71 19.75
C CYS A 122 2.15 -38.25 19.77
N SER A 123 2.18 -38.86 20.97
CA SER A 123 2.10 -40.32 21.14
C SER A 123 1.98 -40.71 22.61
N SER A 124 0.80 -40.50 23.19
CA SER A 124 0.22 -41.24 24.34
C SER A 124 -0.97 -40.41 24.82
N ARG A 125 -2.20 -40.90 24.96
CA ARG A 125 -2.64 -42.26 25.25
C ARG A 125 -4.15 -42.27 24.97
N SER A 126 -4.57 -43.03 23.96
CA SER A 126 -5.92 -43.58 23.92
C SER A 126 -6.09 -44.49 25.14
N ALA A 127 -7.19 -44.31 25.87
CA ALA A 127 -7.98 -45.35 26.55
C ALA A 127 -8.77 -44.77 27.74
N SER A 128 -10.08 -44.63 27.52
CA SER A 128 -11.16 -45.08 28.41
C SER A 128 -11.20 -44.61 29.88
N ARG A 129 -12.27 -43.90 30.24
CA ARG A 129 -13.28 -44.23 31.28
C ARG A 129 -13.98 -42.93 31.70
N THR A 130 -15.27 -42.75 31.35
CA THR A 130 -16.42 -43.16 32.18
C THR A 130 -16.70 -42.18 33.32
N THR A 131 -17.78 -41.41 33.12
CA THR A 131 -18.73 -40.85 34.12
C THR A 131 -18.50 -39.46 34.73
N ALA A 132 -19.65 -38.80 34.88
CA ALA A 132 -20.06 -37.84 35.92
C ALA A 132 -19.82 -36.36 35.58
N ARG A 133 -20.87 -35.69 35.09
CA ARG A 133 -21.80 -34.84 35.88
C ARG A 133 -21.13 -33.53 36.32
N ARG A 134 -21.45 -32.42 35.67
CA ARG A 134 -22.59 -31.53 36.01
C ARG A 134 -22.39 -30.86 37.37
N THR A 135 -21.96 -29.60 37.38
CA THR A 135 -22.53 -28.53 38.23
C THR A 135 -21.91 -27.18 37.83
N ILE A 136 -22.68 -26.31 37.16
CA ILE A 136 -23.47 -25.18 37.73
C ILE A 136 -22.66 -23.86 37.67
N TRP A 137 -23.04 -23.05 36.69
CA TRP A 137 -23.01 -21.59 36.76
C TRP A 137 -23.91 -21.11 37.91
N SER A 138 -23.46 -20.12 38.69
CA SER A 138 -24.23 -18.90 38.98
C SER A 138 -23.63 -18.14 40.18
N THR A 139 -24.01 -16.87 40.27
CA THR A 139 -23.64 -15.84 41.26
C THR A 139 -22.28 -15.18 40.95
N ARG A 140 -22.22 -13.87 40.70
CA ARG A 140 -22.71 -12.84 41.62
C ARG A 140 -22.88 -11.49 40.92
N SER A 141 -24.13 -11.09 40.74
CA SER A 141 -24.55 -9.69 40.68
C SER A 141 -24.53 -9.13 42.11
N ARG A 142 -23.84 -8.02 42.34
CA ARG A 142 -24.04 -7.19 43.52
C ARG A 142 -24.10 -5.73 43.09
N SER A 143 -25.23 -5.15 43.47
CA SER A 143 -25.59 -3.74 43.52
C SER A 143 -24.56 -2.88 44.25
#